data_AF-E4QS46-F1
#
_entry.id   AF-E4QS46-F1
#
_cell.length_a   1.000
_cell.length_b   1.000
_cell.length_c   1.000
_cell.angle_alpha   90.00
_cell.angle_beta   90.00
_cell.angle_gamma   90.00
#
_symmetry.space_group_name_H-M   'P 1'
#
loop_
_entity.id
_entity.type
_entity.pdbx_description
1 polymer ?
#
loop_
_entity_poly.entity_id
_entity_poly.type
_entity_poly.pdbx_seq_one_letter_code
_entity_poly.pdbx_strand_id
1 'polypeptide(L)'
;MQKSIPSLKKQLDFDVKSDTDYKDSDVFPNIYANDFYDTIKVKNGEVYIDEWLVENVIKEIVSKIKVAFGTVNFRYQIDEKKETIYIEILWKYKKHILNRNYKISLYQDI
;
A
#
# COMPACT_ATOMS: atom_id res chain seq x y z
N MET A 1 -2.93 23.74 23.02
CA MET A 1 -2.59 22.30 23.05
C MET A 1 -2.42 21.83 21.61
N GLN A 2 -1.17 21.69 21.14
CA GLN A 2 -0.92 21.08 19.83
C GLN A 2 -1.27 19.59 19.93
N LYS A 3 -2.29 19.15 19.19
CA LYS A 3 -2.58 17.73 19.03
C LYS A 3 -1.39 17.12 18.29
N SER A 4 -0.61 16.29 18.98
CA SER A 4 0.46 15.52 18.36
C SER A 4 -0.14 14.64 17.26
N ILE A 5 0.41 14.77 16.06
CA ILE A 5 0.06 13.90 14.93
C ILE A 5 0.46 12.48 15.35
N PRO A 6 -0.45 11.49 15.32
CA PRO A 6 -0.09 10.11 15.61
C PRO A 6 1.05 9.65 14.69
N SER A 7 1.96 8.82 15.20
CA SER A 7 3.00 8.23 14.36
C SER A 7 2.38 7.48 13.17
N LEU A 8 3.04 7.50 12.00
CA LEU A 8 2.57 6.83 10.77
C LEU A 8 2.05 5.39 11.00
N LYS A 9 2.72 4.67 11.90
CA LYS A 9 2.37 3.30 12.30
C LYS A 9 0.97 3.17 12.95
N LYS A 10 0.41 4.27 13.46
CA LYS A 10 -0.90 4.33 14.13
C LYS A 10 -2.04 4.69 13.18
N GLN A 11 -1.74 5.16 11.96
CA GLN A 11 -2.74 5.55 10.94
C GLN A 11 -3.05 4.41 9.96
N LEU A 12 -2.12 3.46 9.80
CA LEU A 12 -2.27 2.22 9.03
C LEU A 12 -2.25 1.02 9.98
N ASP A 13 -3.37 0.86 10.68
CA ASP A 13 -3.53 -0.23 11.64
C ASP A 13 -4.95 -0.79 11.52
N PHE A 14 -5.18 -1.63 10.51
CA PHE A 14 -6.23 -2.62 10.67
C PHE A 14 -5.77 -3.57 11.79
N ASP A 15 -6.41 -3.46 12.95
CA ASP A 15 -6.23 -4.41 14.07
C ASP A 15 -6.76 -5.79 13.65
N VAL A 16 -5.91 -6.56 12.97
CA VAL A 16 -6.22 -7.91 12.48
C VAL A 16 -5.60 -8.91 13.44
N LYS A 17 -6.45 -9.54 14.26
CA LYS A 17 -6.12 -10.82 14.86
C LYS A 17 -6.20 -11.86 13.75
N SER A 18 -5.05 -12.27 13.22
CA SER A 18 -4.96 -13.24 12.13
C SER A 18 -5.43 -14.62 12.61
N ASP A 19 -6.73 -14.86 12.54
CA ASP A 19 -7.35 -16.15 12.86
C ASP A 19 -7.81 -16.81 11.55
N THR A 20 -6.84 -17.27 10.76
CA THR A 20 -7.07 -17.68 9.37
C THR A 20 -6.09 -18.76 8.92
N ASP A 21 -6.62 -19.76 8.22
CA ASP A 21 -5.83 -20.83 7.57
C ASP A 21 -5.08 -20.35 6.32
N TYR A 22 -5.38 -19.14 5.83
CA TYR A 22 -4.73 -18.53 4.67
C TYR A 22 -3.45 -17.81 5.07
N LYS A 23 -2.37 -18.01 4.31
CA LYS A 23 -1.17 -17.18 4.41
C LYS A 23 -1.36 -15.90 3.61
N ASP A 24 -0.66 -14.84 4.03
CA ASP A 24 -0.62 -13.56 3.33
C ASP A 24 -0.24 -13.73 1.84
N SER A 25 0.75 -14.56 1.56
CA SER A 25 1.28 -14.87 0.23
C SER A 25 0.34 -15.66 -0.67
N ASP A 26 -0.67 -16.32 -0.11
CA ASP A 26 -1.72 -17.03 -0.86
C ASP A 26 -2.79 -16.07 -1.36
N VAL A 27 -2.96 -14.92 -0.70
CA VAL A 27 -3.99 -13.92 -1.02
C VAL A 27 -3.39 -12.75 -1.77
N PHE A 28 -2.30 -12.19 -1.25
CA PHE A 28 -1.76 -10.92 -1.70
C PHE A 28 -0.56 -11.10 -2.65
N PRO A 29 -0.48 -10.30 -3.72
CA PRO A 29 0.64 -10.36 -4.65
C PRO A 29 1.92 -9.79 -4.04
N ASN A 30 3.04 -10.14 -4.66
CA ASN A 30 4.24 -9.32 -4.55
C ASN A 30 4.18 -8.29 -5.68
N ILE A 31 4.57 -7.06 -5.38
CA ILE A 31 4.67 -5.97 -6.35
C ILE A 31 6.12 -5.55 -6.47
N TYR A 32 6.54 -5.15 -7.67
CA TYR A 32 7.90 -4.71 -7.93
C TYR A 32 7.88 -3.23 -8.33
N ALA A 33 8.86 -2.46 -7.87
CA ALA A 33 8.94 -1.03 -8.19
C ALA A 33 9.03 -0.77 -9.70
N ASN A 34 9.64 -1.70 -10.44
CA ASN A 34 9.75 -1.64 -11.91
C ASN A 34 8.40 -1.61 -12.61
N ASP A 35 7.34 -2.17 -12.02
CA ASP A 35 5.99 -2.17 -12.61
C ASP A 35 5.40 -0.75 -12.70
N PHE A 36 5.99 0.23 -12.01
CA PHE A 36 5.48 1.59 -11.87
C PHE A 36 6.38 2.66 -12.48
N TYR A 37 7.49 2.28 -13.12
CA TYR A 37 8.49 3.24 -13.62
C TYR A 37 7.87 4.30 -14.55
N ASP A 38 6.98 3.88 -15.45
CA ASP A 38 6.31 4.76 -16.41
C ASP A 38 5.31 5.75 -15.78
N THR A 39 4.93 5.49 -14.52
CA THR A 39 4.00 6.36 -13.77
C THR A 39 4.73 7.38 -12.90
N ILE A 40 6.06 7.30 -12.81
CA ILE A 40 6.89 8.23 -12.04
C ILE A 40 6.95 9.57 -12.80
N LYS A 41 6.51 10.64 -12.14
CA LYS A 41 6.62 11.99 -12.67
C LYS A 41 7.85 12.69 -12.10
N VAL A 42 8.59 13.35 -12.98
CA VAL A 42 9.75 14.19 -12.64
C VAL A 42 9.37 15.65 -12.90
N LYS A 43 9.54 16.51 -11.91
CA LYS A 43 9.37 17.96 -12.06
C LYS A 43 10.57 18.68 -11.47
N ASN A 44 11.22 19.51 -12.28
CA ASN A 44 12.44 20.24 -11.91
C ASN A 44 13.59 19.34 -11.40
N GLY A 45 13.70 18.12 -11.93
CA GLY A 45 14.73 17.16 -11.51
C GLY A 45 14.38 16.37 -10.24
N GLU A 46 13.28 16.71 -9.57
CA GLU A 46 12.80 15.98 -8.39
C GLU A 46 11.70 15.00 -8.77
N VAL A 47 11.80 13.80 -8.22
CA VAL A 47 10.77 12.76 -8.30
C VAL A 47 9.80 12.96 -7.15
N TYR A 48 8.50 13.01 -7.44
CA TYR A 48 7.48 13.11 -6.40
C TYR A 48 6.38 12.09 -6.63
N ILE A 49 5.92 11.50 -5.53
CA ILE A 49 4.72 10.69 -5.52
C ILE A 49 3.51 11.62 -5.60
N ASP A 50 2.74 11.45 -6.66
CA ASP A 50 1.43 12.07 -6.81
C ASP A 50 0.30 11.03 -6.66
N GLU A 51 -0.94 11.50 -6.58
CA GLU A 51 -2.12 10.65 -6.43
C GLU A 51 -2.27 9.65 -7.59
N TRP A 52 -1.78 10.00 -8.79
CA TRP A 52 -1.84 9.14 -9.97
C TRP A 52 -0.97 7.89 -9.80
N LEU A 53 0.26 8.04 -9.32
CA LEU A 53 1.12 6.89 -8.99
C LEU A 53 0.45 6.01 -7.93
N VAL A 54 -0.12 6.61 -6.89
CA VAL A 54 -0.81 5.85 -5.83
C VAL A 54 -1.98 5.04 -6.38
N GLU A 55 -2.81 5.64 -7.23
CA GLU A 55 -3.93 4.98 -7.86
C GLU A 55 -3.48 3.76 -8.69
N ASN A 56 -2.42 3.91 -9.49
CA ASN A 56 -1.88 2.81 -10.29
C ASN A 56 -1.31 1.69 -9.44
N VAL A 57 -0.58 2.02 -8.37
CA VAL A 57 -0.08 1.03 -7.42
C VAL A 57 -1.22 0.24 -6.79
N ILE A 58 -2.25 0.92 -6.28
CA ILE A 58 -3.38 0.25 -5.64
C ILE A 58 -4.14 -0.63 -6.64
N LYS A 59 -4.40 -0.13 -7.85
CA LYS A 59 -5.01 -0.92 -8.94
C LYS A 59 -4.21 -2.17 -9.25
N GLU A 60 -2.89 -2.04 -9.34
CA GLU A 60 -2.00 -3.15 -9.64
C GLU A 60 -2.08 -4.22 -8.54
N ILE A 61 -1.98 -3.81 -7.27
CA ILE A 61 -2.10 -4.75 -6.15
C ILE A 61 -3.46 -5.46 -6.17
N VAL A 62 -4.56 -4.71 -6.32
CA VAL A 62 -5.91 -5.27 -6.30
C VAL A 62 -6.14 -6.22 -7.48
N SER A 63 -5.67 -5.87 -8.69
CA SER A 63 -5.82 -6.70 -9.89
C SER A 63 -5.05 -8.02 -9.83
N LYS A 64 -3.94 -8.04 -9.08
CA LYS A 64 -3.08 -9.21 -8.89
C LYS A 64 -3.39 -10.00 -7.60
N ILE A 65 -4.47 -9.69 -6.89
CA ILE A 65 -4.93 -10.53 -5.77
C ILE A 65 -5.17 -11.95 -6.29
N LYS A 66 -4.56 -12.92 -5.61
CA LYS A 66 -4.45 -14.32 -6.09
C LYS A 66 -5.71 -15.14 -5.86
N VAL A 67 -6.67 -14.59 -5.13
CA VAL A 67 -7.97 -15.22 -4.84
C VAL A 67 -9.10 -14.45 -5.53
N ALA A 68 -10.06 -15.18 -6.11
CA ALA A 68 -11.19 -14.60 -6.82
C ALA A 68 -12.41 -14.30 -5.92
N PHE A 69 -12.23 -14.30 -4.60
CA PHE A 69 -13.31 -14.15 -3.62
C PHE A 69 -12.91 -13.27 -2.43
N GLY A 70 -13.92 -12.79 -1.70
CA GLY A 70 -13.76 -11.90 -0.57
C GLY A 70 -13.94 -10.43 -0.94
N THR A 71 -13.87 -9.57 0.07
CA THR A 71 -13.91 -8.12 -0.06
C THR A 71 -12.54 -7.54 0.26
N VAL A 72 -12.20 -6.47 -0.45
CA VAL A 72 -10.92 -5.77 -0.30
C VAL A 72 -11.20 -4.35 0.15
N ASN A 73 -10.59 -3.97 1.26
CA ASN A 73 -10.52 -2.58 1.69
C ASN A 73 -9.05 -2.17 1.70
N PHE A 74 -8.77 -0.91 1.42
CA PHE A 74 -7.41 -0.41 1.49
C PHE A 74 -7.38 0.98 2.12
N ARG A 75 -6.24 1.32 2.69
CA ARG A 75 -5.90 2.66 3.18
C ARG A 75 -4.49 2.96 2.71
N TYR A 76 -4.20 4.22 2.47
CA TYR A 76 -2.86 4.63 2.13
C TYR A 76 -2.51 5.97 2.78
N GLN A 77 -1.22 6.22 2.87
CA GLN A 77 -0.66 7.48 3.29
C GLN A 77 0.62 7.75 2.52
N ILE A 78 0.78 9.01 2.11
CA ILE A 78 2.04 9.53 1.55
C ILE A 78 2.79 10.23 2.68
N ASP A 79 4.10 10.04 2.75
CA ASP A 79 4.93 10.77 3.70
C ASP A 79 4.99 12.28 3.39
N GLU A 80 5.45 13.07 4.36
CA GLU A 80 5.48 14.53 4.22
C GLU A 80 6.37 15.01 3.06
N LYS A 81 7.41 14.23 2.74
CA LYS A 81 8.34 14.51 1.65
C LYS A 81 7.81 14.12 0.27
N LYS A 82 6.70 13.36 0.20
CA LYS A 82 6.15 12.79 -1.02
C LYS A 82 7.13 11.88 -1.76
N GLU A 83 7.98 11.17 -1.00
CA GLU A 83 8.97 10.22 -1.50
C GLU A 83 8.55 8.78 -1.22
N THR A 84 7.66 8.57 -0.24
CA THR A 84 7.22 7.23 0.15
C THR A 84 5.70 7.15 0.28
N ILE A 85 5.13 6.07 -0.24
CA ILE A 85 3.78 5.64 0.10
C ILE A 85 3.78 4.40 0.97
N TYR A 86 2.85 4.41 1.89
CA TYR A 86 2.49 3.28 2.73
C TYR A 86 1.06 2.89 2.39
N ILE A 87 0.85 1.64 2.00
CA ILE A 87 -0.47 1.11 1.64
C ILE A 87 -0.75 -0.09 2.53
N GLU A 88 -1.89 -0.08 3.20
CA GLU A 88 -2.41 -1.23 3.92
C GLU A 88 -3.63 -1.77 3.19
N ILE A 89 -3.61 -3.05 2.84
CA ILE A 89 -4.74 -3.75 2.23
C ILE A 89 -5.28 -4.78 3.20
N LEU A 90 -6.60 -4.77 3.39
CA LEU A 90 -7.37 -5.71 4.18
C LEU A 90 -8.24 -6.56 3.27
N TRP A 91 -8.04 -7.85 3.33
CA TRP A 91 -8.90 -8.84 2.70
C TRP A 91 -9.78 -9.53 3.74
N LYS A 92 -11.06 -9.68 3.42
CA LYS A 92 -12.04 -10.38 4.27
C LYS A 92 -12.83 -11.40 3.46
N TYR A 93 -12.96 -12.61 3.99
CA TYR A 93 -13.82 -13.63 3.42
C TYR A 93 -14.39 -14.54 4.50
N LYS A 94 -15.72 -14.56 4.63
CA LYS A 94 -16.43 -15.28 5.70
C LYS A 94 -15.86 -14.87 7.07
N LYS A 95 -15.29 -15.82 7.82
CA LYS A 95 -14.65 -15.58 9.13
C LYS A 95 -13.17 -15.15 9.02
N HIS A 96 -12.57 -15.22 7.84
CA HIS A 96 -11.14 -14.98 7.65
C HIS A 96 -10.87 -13.51 7.33
N ILE A 97 -9.86 -12.96 8.00
CA ILE A 97 -9.41 -11.59 7.83
C ILE A 97 -7.89 -11.60 7.77
N LEU A 98 -7.32 -11.01 6.72
CA LEU A 98 -5.89 -10.83 6.55
C LEU A 98 -5.60 -9.39 6.13
N ASN A 99 -4.50 -8.83 6.59
CA ASN A 99 -3.95 -7.59 6.05
C ASN A 99 -2.53 -7.78 5.53
N ARG A 100 -2.14 -6.90 4.60
CA ARG A 100 -0.76 -6.76 4.14
C ARG A 100 -0.40 -5.30 3.96
N ASN A 101 0.81 -4.97 4.38
CA ASN A 101 1.39 -3.65 4.25
C ASN A 101 2.40 -3.62 3.10
N TYR A 102 2.29 -2.62 2.24
CA TYR A 102 3.23 -2.31 1.18
C TYR A 102 3.89 -0.97 1.46
N LYS A 103 5.18 -0.88 1.19
CA LYS A 103 5.95 0.36 1.23
C LYS A 103 6.64 0.54 -0.11
N ILE A 104 6.39 1.66 -0.77
CA ILE A 104 7.08 2.03 -2.01
C ILE A 104 7.74 3.37 -1.77
N SER A 105 9.04 3.44 -2.03
CA SER A 105 9.84 4.64 -1.91
C SER A 105 10.51 4.92 -3.24
N LEU A 106 10.46 6.18 -3.68
CA LEU A 106 11.16 6.66 -4.85
C LEU A 106 12.46 7.30 -4.39
N TYR A 107 13.58 6.84 -4.96
CA TYR A 107 14.89 7.42 -4.72
C TYR A 107 15.51 7.77 -6.07
N GLN A 108 16.18 8.91 -6.13
CA GLN A 108 17.06 9.22 -7.25
C GLN A 108 18.40 8.55 -6.97
N ASP A 109 18.83 7.63 -7.84
CA ASP A 109 20.21 7.17 -7.83
C ASP A 109 21.09 8.34 -8.25
N ILE A 110 21.91 8.82 -7.32
CA ILE A 110 22.88 9.93 -7.50
C ILE A 110 24.16 9.38 -8.11
#